data_AF-A0A1F6HW17-F1
#
_entry.id   AF-A0A1F6HW17-F1
#
_cell.length_a   1.000
_cell.length_b   1.000
_cell.length_c   1.000
_cell.angle_alpha   90.00
_cell.angle_beta   90.00
_cell.angle_gamma   90.00
#
_symmetry.space_group_name_H-M   'P 1'
#
loop_
_entity.id
_entity.type
_entity.pdbx_description
1 polymer ?
#
loop_
_entity_poly.entity_id
_entity_poly.type
_entity_poly.pdbx_seq_one_letter_code
_entity_poly.pdbx_strand_id
1 'polypeptide(L)' 'MIPVNKNTKDTESTLYMDEVAIKEFQEMYLQKHGQKLTSEEALELGTRLINFVKAVYGNNLPKLKTLDIGTKKSDT' A
#
# COMPACT_ATOMS: atom_id res chain seq x y z
N MET A 1 3.31 -28.07 -5.61
CA MET A 1 1.93 -28.25 -5.10
C MET A 1 2.04 -28.16 -3.58
N ILE A 2 1.61 -27.04 -2.99
CA ILE A 2 1.74 -26.76 -1.55
C ILE A 2 0.30 -26.70 -0.98
N PRO A 3 -0.02 -27.40 0.13
CA PRO A 3 -1.39 -27.55 0.58
C PRO A 3 -1.92 -26.27 1.24
N VAL A 4 -3.14 -25.89 0.86
CA VAL A 4 -3.91 -24.81 1.50
C VAL A 4 -4.70 -25.41 2.67
N ASN A 5 -4.22 -25.21 3.90
CA ASN A 5 -4.97 -25.55 5.10
C ASN A 5 -5.93 -24.40 5.47
N LYS A 6 -7.24 -24.68 5.40
CA LYS A 6 -8.33 -23.76 5.76
C LYS A 6 -8.61 -23.86 7.26
N ASN A 7 -8.14 -22.89 8.05
CA ASN A 7 -8.81 -22.28 9.22
C ASN A 7 -7.78 -21.63 10.15
N THR A 8 -7.75 -20.31 10.16
CA THR A 8 -7.42 -19.53 11.36
C THR A 8 -8.21 -18.22 11.30
N LYS A 9 -9.23 -18.15 12.18
CA LYS A 9 -9.71 -16.89 12.75
C LYS A 9 -8.51 -16.17 13.38
N ASP A 10 -8.52 -14.84 13.37
CA ASP A 10 -7.40 -13.92 13.67
C ASP A 10 -6.42 -13.73 12.51
N THR A 11 -6.94 -13.29 11.36
CA THR A 11 -6.09 -12.65 10.35
C THR A 11 -5.78 -11.24 10.83
N GLU A 12 -4.72 -11.12 11.63
CA GLU A 12 -3.90 -9.92 11.68
C GLU A 12 -3.83 -9.41 10.24
N SER A 13 -4.47 -8.28 9.95
CA SER A 13 -4.55 -7.77 8.58
C SER A 13 -3.16 -7.29 8.20
N THR A 14 -2.29 -8.23 7.81
CA THR A 14 -1.03 -7.97 7.15
C THR A 14 -1.41 -7.16 5.93
N LEU A 15 -1.10 -5.87 5.97
CA LEU A 15 -1.49 -4.95 4.92
C LEU A 15 -0.56 -5.24 3.74
N TYR A 16 -1.00 -6.14 2.87
CA TYR A 16 -0.28 -6.43 1.64
C TYR A 16 -0.31 -5.17 0.77
N MET A 17 0.84 -4.50 0.69
CA MET A 17 1.04 -3.46 -0.32
C MET A 17 1.12 -4.13 -1.68
N ASP A 18 0.33 -3.60 -2.62
CA ASP A 18 0.34 -4.05 -4.01
C ASP A 18 1.73 -3.83 -4.63
N GLU A 19 2.22 -4.78 -5.43
CA GLU A 19 3.54 -4.68 -6.07
C GLU A 19 3.66 -3.43 -6.97
N VAL A 20 2.55 -2.98 -7.57
CA VAL A 20 2.50 -1.74 -8.35
C VAL A 20 2.71 -0.53 -7.44
N ALA A 21 2.07 -0.50 -6.27
CA ALA A 21 2.24 0.58 -5.30
C ALA A 21 3.67 0.68 -4.77
N ILE A 22 4.32 -0.47 -4.53
CA ILE A 22 5.74 -0.51 -4.14
C ILE A 22 6.61 0.11 -5.23
N LYS A 23 6.38 -0.26 -6.50
CA LYS A 23 7.14 0.25 -7.64
C LYS A 23 6.92 1.76 -7.84
N GLU A 24 5.68 2.22 -7.80
CA GLU A 24 5.35 3.65 -7.90
C GLU A 24 6.01 4.47 -6.78
N PHE A 25 6.02 3.95 -5.56
CA PHE A 25 6.70 4.61 -4.44
C PHE A 25 8.22 4.69 -4.65
N GLN A 26 8.86 3.61 -5.12
CA GLN A 26 10.28 3.61 -5.44
C GLN A 26 10.64 4.64 -6.51
N GLU A 27 9.85 4.71 -7.59
CA GLU A 27 10.06 5.66 -8.69
C GLU A 27 9.90 7.11 -8.20
N MET A 28 8.86 7.39 -7.41
CA MET A 28 8.64 8.71 -6.82
C MET A 28 9.78 9.11 -5.87
N TYR A 29 10.23 8.18 -5.02
CA TYR A 29 11.30 8.45 -4.07
C TYR A 29 12.62 8.75 -4.77
N LEU A 30 12.94 7.99 -5.83
CA LEU A 30 14.10 8.25 -6.68
C LEU A 30 14.04 9.64 -7.33
N GLN A 31 12.88 10.03 -7.87
CA GLN A 31 12.71 11.34 -8.50
C GLN A 31 12.88 12.51 -7.51
N LYS A 32 12.46 12.34 -6.26
CA LYS A 32 12.48 13.41 -5.25
C LYS A 32 13.79 13.49 -4.48
N HIS A 33 14.41 12.35 -4.19
CA HIS A 33 15.58 12.27 -3.30
C HIS A 33 16.85 11.82 -4.03
N GLY A 34 16.77 11.39 -5.29
CA GLY A 34 17.91 10.85 -6.04
C GLY A 34 18.42 9.50 -5.53
N GLN A 35 17.72 8.88 -4.57
CA GLN A 35 18.08 7.62 -3.95
C GLN A 35 17.12 6.52 -4.40
N LYS A 36 17.67 5.35 -4.74
CA LYS A 36 16.87 4.18 -5.09
C LYS A 36 16.59 3.36 -3.83
N LEU A 37 15.32 3.07 -3.58
CA LEU A 37 14.90 2.14 -2.53
C LEU A 37 14.87 0.71 -3.07
N THR A 38 15.22 -0.25 -2.21
CA THR A 38 14.90 -1.66 -2.39
C THR A 38 13.41 -1.91 -2.14
N SER A 39 12.89 -3.06 -2.56
CA SER A 39 11.49 -3.41 -2.33
C SER A 39 11.16 -3.58 -0.85
N GLU A 40 12.12 -4.06 -0.06
CA GLU A 40 11.99 -4.22 1.39
C GLU A 40 11.93 -2.86 2.09
N GLU A 41 12.82 -1.92 1.76
CA GLU A 41 12.79 -0.57 2.33
C GLU A 41 11.50 0.18 1.95
N ALA A 42 11.06 0.04 0.70
CA ALA A 42 9.81 0.64 0.23
C ALA A 42 8.60 0.09 1.01
N LEU A 43 8.56 -1.23 1.23
CA LEU A 43 7.52 -1.89 2.01
C LEU A 43 7.54 -1.45 3.47
N GLU A 44 8.72 -1.37 4.09
CA GLU A 44 8.88 -0.96 5.49
C GLU A 44 8.40 0.48 5.70
N LEU A 45 8.82 1.41 4.83
CA LEU A 45 8.40 2.81 4.88
C LEU A 45 6.89 2.96 4.65
N GLY A 46 6.34 2.25 3.66
CA GLY A 46 4.89 2.25 3.40
C GLY A 46 4.10 1.72 4.61
N THR A 47 4.56 0.63 5.21
CA THR A 47 3.94 0.04 6.41
C THR A 47 4.00 1.00 7.60
N ARG A 48 5.13 1.67 7.82
CA ARG A 48 5.27 2.70 8.87
C ARG A 48 4.29 3.85 8.66
N LEU A 49 4.13 4.33 7.42
CA LEU A 49 3.17 5.39 7.11
C LEU A 49 1.73 4.95 7.42
N ILE A 50 1.34 3.75 6.99
CA ILE A 50 0.01 3.21 7.28
C ILE A 50 -0.22 3.14 8.80
N ASN A 51 0.75 2.62 9.54
CA ASN A 51 0.64 2.49 10.99
C ASN A 51 0.58 3.85 11.68
N PHE A 52 1.35 4.83 11.21
CA PHE A 52 1.28 6.20 11.70
C PHE A 52 -0.10 6.82 11.46
N VAL A 53 -0.63 6.72 10.24
CA VAL A 53 -1.96 7.21 9.89
C VAL A 53 -3.04 6.54 10.75
N LYS A 54 -2.96 5.23 10.95
CA LYS A 54 -3.85 4.50 11.87
C LYS A 54 -3.70 4.96 13.31
N ALA A 55 -2.49 5.25 13.79
CA ALA A 55 -2.28 5.71 15.16
C ALA A 55 -2.83 7.12 15.38
N VAL A 56 -2.66 8.02 14.41
CA VAL A 56 -3.13 9.41 14.49
C VAL A 56 -4.64 9.51 14.35
N TYR A 57 -5.23 8.83 13.37
CA TYR A 57 -6.65 8.96 13.08
C TYR A 57 -7.51 7.88 13.74
N GLY A 58 -6.95 6.71 14.05
CA GLY A 58 -7.66 5.60 14.67
C GLY A 58 -8.97 5.28 13.97
N ASN A 59 -10.06 5.33 14.73
CA ASN A 59 -11.42 5.09 14.24
C ASN A 59 -12.01 6.26 13.42
N ASN A 60 -11.35 7.42 13.43
CA ASN A 60 -11.73 8.61 12.65
C ASN A 60 -11.07 8.63 11.27
N LEU A 61 -10.41 7.54 10.86
CA LEU A 61 -9.87 7.45 9.52
C LEU A 61 -11.03 7.59 8.53
N PRO A 62 -11.04 8.63 7.67
CA PRO A 62 -12.13 8.81 6.73
C PRO A 62 -12.21 7.55 5.87
N LYS A 63 -13.37 6.89 5.91
CA LYS A 63 -13.63 5.74 5.04
C LYS A 63 -13.37 6.23 3.62
N LEU A 64 -12.51 5.53 2.89
CA LEU A 64 -12.30 5.82 1.48
C LEU A 64 -13.68 5.79 0.80
N LYS A 65 -14.23 6.97 0.52
CA LYS A 65 -15.19 7.10 -0.57
C LYS A 65 -14.39 6.59 -1.76
N THR A 66 -14.93 5.59 -2.45
CA THR A 66 -14.38 5.06 -3.70
C THR A 66 -13.84 6.24 -4.49
N LEU A 67 -12.51 6.40 -4.53
CA LEU A 67 -11.92 7.39 -5.39
C LEU A 67 -12.36 6.95 -6.78
N ASP A 68 -13.21 7.75 -7.43
CA ASP A 68 -13.36 7.71 -8.87
C ASP A 68 -12.00 8.18 -9.38
N ILE A 69 -11.07 7.22 -9.49
CA ILE A 69 -9.80 7.42 -10.16
C ILE A 69 -10.23 7.59 -11.61
N GLY A 70 -10.48 8.85 -11.99
CA GLY A 70 -11.06 9.21 -13.26
C GLY A 70 -10.41 8.38 -14.35
N THR A 71 -11.15 7.38 -14.83
CA THR A 71 -10.80 6.70 -16.05
C THR A 71 -10.78 7.81 -17.08
N LYS A 72 -9.58 8.25 -17.46
CA LYS A 72 -9.42 8.97 -18.72
C LYS A 72 -9.94 8.00 -19.77
N LYS A 73 -11.22 8.16 -20.12
CA LYS A 73 -11.73 7.80 -21.44
C LYS A 73 -10.84 8.59 -22.39
N SER A 74 -9.80 7.94 -22.88
CA SER A 74 -9.20 8.31 -24.15
C SER A 74 -10.28 8.09 -25.19
N ASP A 75 -10.77 9.18 -25.76
CA ASP A 75 -11.55 9.22 -26.99
C ASP A 75 -10.97 8.25 -28.03
N THR A 76 -11.85 7.41 -28.59
CA THR A 76 -11.83 7.01 -29.99
C THR A 76 -13.25 6.73 -30.42
#